data_AF-A0A5R9DX68-F1
#
_entry.id   AF-A0A5R9DX68-F1
#
_cell.length_a   1.000
_cell.length_b   1.000
_cell.length_c   1.000
_cell.angle_alpha   90.00
_cell.angle_beta   90.00
_cell.angle_gamma   90.00
#
_symmetry.space_group_name_H-M   'P 1'
#
loop_
_entity.id
_entity.type
_entity.pdbx_description
1 polymer ?
#
loop_
_entity_poly.entity_id
_entity_poly.type
_entity_poly.pdbx_seq_one_letter_code
_entity_poly.pdbx_strand_id
1 'polypeptide(L)' 'MYHRVFADYDMVQSEQIWNFADFQTVEGLMRVNGNRKGVFTRQRQPKRVAYKLKERWENIK' A
#
# COMPACT_ATOMS: atom_id res chain seq x y z
N MET A 1 9.62 2.75 -3.51
CA MET A 1 10.71 3.68 -3.88
C MET A 1 11.15 4.52 -2.69
N TYR A 2 10.35 4.64 -1.62
CA TYR A 2 10.69 5.45 -0.44
C TYR A 2 10.94 4.66 0.86
N HIS A 3 10.96 3.33 0.81
CA HIS A 3 11.16 2.49 2.00
C HIS A 3 12.48 2.75 2.74
N ARG A 4 13.52 3.21 2.02
CA ARG A 4 14.80 3.60 2.61
C ARG A 4 14.64 4.78 3.58
N VAL A 5 13.82 5.77 3.22
CA VAL A 5 13.62 6.97 4.05
C VAL A 5 13.07 6.58 5.43
N PHE A 6 12.19 5.58 5.52
CA PHE A 6 11.70 5.12 6.82
C PHE A 6 12.76 4.39 7.64
N ALA A 7 13.79 3.81 7.01
CA ALA A 7 14.90 3.15 7.69
C ALA A 7 16.04 4.10 8.06
N ASP A 8 16.15 5.27 7.42
CA ASP A 8 17.22 6.25 7.66
C ASP A 8 17.01 7.05 8.97
N TYR A 9 15.85 6.93 9.62
CA TYR A 9 15.49 7.73 10.80
C TYR A 9 14.95 6.86 11.93
N ASP A 10 15.74 6.71 13.01
CA ASP A 10 15.43 5.84 14.15
C ASP A 10 14.10 6.19 14.84
N MET A 11 13.60 7.42 14.75
CA MET A 11 12.30 7.76 15.34
C MET A 11 11.10 7.11 14.60
N VAL A 12 11.30 6.58 13.39
CA VAL A 12 10.25 5.89 12.63
C VAL A 12 10.21 4.42 13.02
N GLN A 13 9.19 4.05 13.79
CA GLN A 13 9.10 2.72 14.39
C GLN A 13 8.27 1.71 13.57
N SER A 14 7.44 2.19 12.62
CA SER A 14 6.61 1.30 11.80
C SER A 14 6.13 1.97 10.50
N GLU A 15 5.70 1.15 9.54
CA GLU A 15 5.07 1.59 8.29
C GLU A 15 3.72 0.89 8.09
N GLN A 16 2.63 1.67 7.90
CA GLN A 16 1.33 1.16 7.50
C GLN A 16 0.89 1.83 6.19
N ILE A 17 0.71 1.03 5.14
CA ILE A 17 0.39 1.54 3.80
C ILE A 17 -1.12 1.74 3.62
N TRP A 18 -1.50 2.84 2.95
CA TRP A 18 -2.88 3.05 2.52
C TRP A 18 -3.09 2.59 1.08
N ASN A 19 -4.02 1.69 0.78
CA ASN A 19 -4.89 0.90 1.65
C ASN A 19 -4.62 -0.59 1.43
N PHE A 20 -5.13 -1.45 2.31
CA PHE A 20 -5.13 -2.89 2.07
C PHE A 20 -5.77 -3.24 0.71
N ALA A 21 -6.98 -2.79 0.41
CA ALA A 21 -7.67 -3.10 -0.84
C ALA A 21 -8.34 -1.88 -1.48
N ASP A 22 -8.61 -1.95 -2.77
CA ASP A 22 -9.44 -0.95 -3.44
C ASP A 22 -10.84 -0.90 -2.79
N PHE A 23 -11.38 0.31 -2.60
CA PHE A 23 -12.62 0.53 -1.86
C PHE A 23 -13.49 1.62 -2.49
N GLN A 24 -14.78 1.61 -2.17
CA GLN A 24 -15.74 2.55 -2.74
C GLN A 24 -15.61 3.94 -2.12
N THR A 25 -15.80 4.97 -2.93
CA THR A 25 -15.92 6.37 -2.48
C THR A 25 -17.12 7.02 -3.14
N VAL A 26 -17.43 8.25 -2.75
CA VAL A 26 -18.29 9.15 -3.53
C VAL A 26 -17.78 9.30 -4.96
N GLU A 27 -18.68 9.62 -5.87
CA GLU A 27 -18.37 9.92 -7.27
C GLU A 27 -17.54 11.21 -7.38
N GLY A 28 -16.72 11.29 -8.43
CA GLY A 28 -15.93 12.48 -8.74
C GLY A 28 -14.83 12.20 -9.76
N LEU A 29 -14.38 13.24 -10.45
CA LEU A 29 -13.37 13.15 -11.52
C LEU A 29 -12.07 12.44 -11.09
N MET A 30 -11.72 12.53 -9.81
CA MET A 30 -10.50 11.95 -9.23
C MET A 30 -10.69 10.52 -8.68
N ARG A 31 -11.83 9.87 -8.93
CA ARG A 31 -12.21 8.56 -8.37
C ARG A 31 -12.70 7.63 -9.47
N VAL A 32 -11.79 6.79 -9.96
CA VAL A 32 -12.07 5.83 -11.04
C VAL A 32 -12.79 4.61 -10.48
N ASN A 33 -14.12 4.75 -10.33
CA ASN A 33 -15.00 3.81 -9.65
C ASN A 33 -14.45 3.43 -8.26
N GLY A 34 -14.37 4.43 -7.38
CA GLY A 34 -13.79 4.31 -6.05
C GLY A 34 -12.30 4.70 -5.97
N ASN A 35 -11.67 4.30 -4.87
CA ASN A 35 -10.25 4.51 -4.60
C ASN A 35 -9.43 3.29 -5.06
N ARG A 36 -8.41 3.55 -5.89
CA ARG A 36 -7.53 2.53 -6.48
C ARG A 36 -6.14 2.41 -5.82
N LYS A 37 -5.97 3.00 -4.64
CA LYS A 37 -4.72 2.96 -3.85
C LYS A 37 -4.53 1.63 -3.08
N GLY A 38 -5.41 0.64 -3.27
CA GLY A 38 -5.27 -0.65 -2.62
C GLY A 38 -4.01 -1.40 -3.05
N VAL A 39 -3.36 -2.08 -2.10
CA VAL A 39 -2.32 -3.10 -2.36
C VAL A 39 -2.93 -4.28 -3.11
N PHE A 40 -4.15 -4.64 -2.74
CA PHE A 40 -4.99 -5.63 -3.42
C PHE A 40 -6.12 -4.96 -4.21
N THR A 41 -6.66 -5.65 -5.19
CA THR A 41 -7.94 -5.26 -5.82
C THR A 41 -9.09 -5.43 -4.82
N ARG A 42 -10.27 -4.88 -5.14
CA ARG A 42 -11.47 -5.09 -4.32
C ARG A 42 -11.87 -6.58 -4.24
N GLN A 43 -11.51 -7.39 -5.23
CA GLN A 43 -11.68 -8.85 -5.26
C GLN A 43 -10.52 -9.61 -4.59
N ARG A 44 -9.66 -8.90 -3.84
CA ARG A 44 -8.53 -9.44 -3.06
C ARG A 44 -7.47 -10.13 -3.91
N GLN A 45 -7.39 -9.79 -5.21
CA GLN A 45 -6.29 -10.23 -6.05
C GLN A 45 -5.07 -9.31 -5.86
N PRO A 46 -3.86 -9.86 -5.78
CA PRO A 46 -2.65 -9.09 -5.53
C PRO A 46 -2.30 -8.21 -6.73
N LYS A 47 -1.95 -6.94 -6.47
CA LYS A 47 -1.24 -6.12 -7.46
C LYS A 47 0.26 -6.32 -7.31
N ARG A 48 1.05 -5.81 -8.26
CA ARG A 48 2.53 -5.91 -8.22
C ARG A 48 3.16 -5.41 -6.90
N VAL A 49 2.56 -4.39 -6.27
CA VAL A 49 3.04 -3.85 -4.99
C VAL A 49 2.89 -4.85 -3.83
N ALA A 50 1.90 -5.76 -3.87
CA ALA A 50 1.71 -6.78 -2.83
C ALA A 50 2.94 -7.69 -2.71
N TYR A 51 3.49 -8.13 -3.84
CA TYR A 51 4.69 -8.98 -3.86
C TYR A 51 5.93 -8.24 -3.31
N LYS A 52 6.09 -6.96 -3.66
CA LYS A 52 7.19 -6.13 -3.15
C LYS A 52 7.10 -5.89 -1.64
N LEU A 53 5.89 -5.63 -1.14
CA LEU A 53 5.67 -5.47 0.30
C LEU A 53 5.89 -6.77 1.05
N LYS A 54 5.44 -7.91 0.50
CA LYS A 54 5.70 -9.24 1.07
C LYS A 54 7.20 -9.47 1.22
N GLU A 55 7.97 -9.35 0.15
CA GLU A 55 9.42 -9.51 0.18
C GLU A 55 10.08 -8.60 1.21
N ARG A 56 9.68 -7.32 1.30
CA ARG A 56 10.23 -6.41 2.30
C ARG A 56 9.87 -6.85 3.72
N TRP A 57 8.58 -7.01 4.03
CA TRP A 57 8.11 -7.25 5.39
C TRP A 57 8.56 -8.59 5.94
N GLU A 58 8.72 -9.63 5.11
CA GLU A 58 9.32 -10.91 5.52
C GLU A 58 10.83 -10.81 5.79
N ASN A 59 11.51 -9.78 5.28
CA ASN A 59 12.95 -9.58 5.43
C ASN A 59 13.32 -8.40 6.35
N ILE A 60 12.35 -7.70 6.95
CA ILE A 60 12.63 -6.70 7.99
C ILE A 60 13.04 -7.47 9.26
N LYS A 61 14.24 -7.17 9.75
CA LYS A 61 14.79 -7.68 11.01
C LYS A 61 14.56 -6.67 12.13
#